data_AF-A0A1Q2YI49-F1
#
_entry.id   AF-A0A1Q2YI49-F1
#
_cell.length_a   1.000
_cell.length_b   1.000
_cell.length_c   1.000
_cell.angle_alpha   90.00
_cell.angle_beta   90.00
_cell.angle_gamma   90.00
#
_symmetry.space_group_name_H-M   'P 1'
#
loop_
_entity.id
_entity.type
_entity.pdbx_description
1 polymer ?
#
loop_
_entity_poly.entity_id
_entity_poly.type
_entity_poly.pdbx_seq_one_letter_code
_entity_poly.pdbx_strand_id
1 'polypeptide(L)'
;MFQQCYSSDRAVAGKLAKAAAVAAQPKCPSVGIHRPEKYDTYKATLDKIIHDEAFRNESVLKMQHAVRIDTSSFDDLPLDAGFKPKRTVVFSYGFDEEILGARNKNAEFIEELYGPKSMYAVMDEGGVSLMDIGGTIMAVVGTGEKGYLDVSLSIQKKGGHSSVPQDHTAIGMMGNLIVEIENDKFPTYFVEKNPTFYQYVCLAEHSVDIDPLLKQDILNSQIDEQANANVREFMNRDRFTSYAIKSTQALDVIHGGVKYNALPEFVELVVNSRVAVEESVTFAFKKFLKDAETIARQYNTGLSAQFPYSNGTEVVILPATDVGILTVKPITILEPSPVTAANDLHWEIFAGTARHVYEELAYPDRFNNSKEQVVVTPGLGTGNTDTKLYWNLTDHIYRYRPGVLPSVNGNSHGINEYIEFDSHLQCIAFIFEYIQSTDEVQD
;
A
#
# COMPACT_ATOMS: atom_id res chain seq x y z
N MET A 1 46.39 17.52 -19.45
CA MET A 1 46.18 16.13 -18.95
C MET A 1 44.71 15.89 -18.62
N PHE A 2 43.81 16.21 -19.57
CA PHE A 2 42.37 15.92 -19.51
C PHE A 2 41.86 15.96 -20.95
N GLN A 3 41.77 14.80 -21.60
CA GLN A 3 41.01 14.60 -22.83
C GLN A 3 40.77 13.10 -22.98
N GLN A 4 39.50 12.73 -23.18
CA GLN A 4 38.90 11.42 -23.51
C GLN A 4 37.98 10.86 -22.42
N CYS A 5 36.67 10.91 -22.71
CA CYS A 5 35.77 9.75 -22.81
C CYS A 5 34.33 10.23 -23.03
N TYR A 6 33.99 10.51 -24.29
CA TYR A 6 32.62 10.50 -24.80
C TYR A 6 32.70 9.94 -26.23
N SER A 7 32.61 8.61 -26.36
CA SER A 7 32.06 7.93 -27.54
C SER A 7 32.16 6.42 -27.38
N SER A 8 31.03 5.75 -27.16
CA SER A 8 30.76 4.41 -27.71
C SER A 8 29.29 4.04 -27.53
N ASP A 9 28.39 4.86 -28.04
CA ASP A 9 27.06 4.40 -28.46
C ASP A 9 27.17 4.01 -29.93
N ARG A 10 26.60 2.84 -30.28
CA ARG A 10 26.60 2.16 -31.61
C ARG A 10 27.60 0.99 -31.77
N ALA A 11 27.52 -0.01 -30.88
CA ALA A 11 27.98 -1.37 -31.22
C ALA A 11 27.30 -2.50 -30.42
N VAL A 12 26.06 -2.29 -29.93
CA VAL A 12 25.25 -3.36 -29.29
C VAL A 12 23.85 -3.42 -29.90
N ALA A 13 23.75 -3.27 -31.22
CA ALA A 13 22.51 -3.38 -31.99
C ALA A 13 22.44 -4.68 -32.83
N GLY A 14 23.22 -5.70 -32.47
CA GLY A 14 23.35 -6.91 -33.28
C GLY A 14 23.66 -8.16 -32.46
N LYS A 15 22.80 -8.50 -31.49
CA LYS A 15 22.72 -9.85 -30.88
C LYS A 15 21.49 -10.10 -29.99
N LEU A 16 20.37 -9.42 -30.25
CA LEU A 16 19.06 -9.77 -29.68
C LEU A 16 18.17 -10.39 -30.77
N ALA A 17 18.63 -11.51 -31.30
CA ALA A 17 17.83 -12.41 -32.11
C ALA A 17 17.97 -13.81 -31.51
N LYS A 18 17.38 -14.01 -30.32
CA LYS A 18 17.11 -15.32 -29.74
C LYS A 18 15.90 -15.20 -28.80
N ALA A 19 14.79 -15.78 -29.26
CA ALA A 19 13.58 -16.13 -28.53
C ALA A 19 12.85 -14.97 -27.82
N ALA A 20 12.05 -14.20 -28.58
CA ALA A 20 10.81 -13.70 -28.03
C ALA A 20 9.92 -14.93 -27.78
N ALA A 21 9.98 -15.50 -26.58
CA ALA A 21 8.85 -16.24 -26.07
C ALA A 21 7.67 -15.27 -26.16
N VAL A 22 6.60 -15.63 -26.87
CA VAL A 22 5.34 -14.90 -26.76
C VAL A 22 5.01 -14.97 -25.27
N ALA A 23 5.15 -13.85 -24.55
CA ALA A 23 4.78 -13.80 -23.15
C ALA A 23 3.33 -14.28 -23.07
N ALA A 24 3.09 -15.33 -22.29
CA ALA A 24 1.73 -15.82 -22.10
C ALA A 24 0.89 -14.66 -21.56
N GLN A 25 -0.35 -14.54 -22.01
CA GLN A 25 -1.24 -13.50 -21.48
C GLN A 25 -1.29 -13.62 -19.94
N PRO A 26 -1.16 -12.49 -19.22
CA PRO A 26 -1.26 -12.47 -17.78
C PRO A 26 -2.60 -13.05 -17.38
N LYS A 27 -2.60 -13.96 -16.40
CA LYS A 27 -3.80 -14.62 -15.91
C LYS A 27 -4.15 -14.15 -14.52
N CYS A 28 -5.44 -14.14 -14.21
CA CYS A 28 -5.90 -13.90 -12.85
C CYS A 28 -5.33 -14.98 -11.92
N PRO A 29 -4.63 -14.61 -10.83
CA PRO A 29 -4.16 -15.55 -9.82
C PRO A 29 -5.29 -16.07 -8.90
N SER A 30 -6.56 -15.94 -9.28
CA SER A 30 -7.65 -16.52 -8.49
C SER A 30 -7.61 -18.04 -8.59
N VAL A 31 -7.76 -18.69 -7.44
CA VAL A 31 -7.63 -20.14 -7.29
C VAL A 31 -8.97 -20.79 -6.96
N GLY A 32 -9.03 -22.12 -6.94
CA GLY A 32 -10.20 -22.87 -6.48
C GLY A 32 -10.37 -22.83 -4.97
N ILE A 33 -11.50 -23.33 -4.47
CA ILE A 33 -11.75 -23.51 -3.04
C ILE A 33 -10.70 -24.46 -2.46
N HIS A 34 -10.13 -24.10 -1.31
CA HIS A 34 -9.26 -24.95 -0.51
C HIS A 34 -9.89 -25.16 0.86
N ARG A 35 -10.20 -26.42 1.19
CA ARG A 35 -10.72 -26.84 2.49
C ARG A 35 -9.62 -27.58 3.25
N PRO A 36 -9.41 -27.34 4.55
CA PRO A 36 -8.57 -28.19 5.38
C PRO A 36 -9.04 -29.64 5.35
N GLU A 37 -8.11 -30.61 5.44
CA GLU A 37 -8.43 -32.04 5.53
C GLU A 37 -9.39 -32.35 6.68
N LYS A 38 -9.32 -31.58 7.78
CA LYS A 38 -10.16 -31.74 8.96
C LYS A 38 -11.46 -30.92 8.94
N TYR A 39 -11.80 -30.28 7.83
CA TYR A 39 -13.02 -29.47 7.71
C TYR A 39 -14.27 -30.20 8.25
N ASP A 40 -14.54 -31.44 7.82
CA ASP A 40 -15.72 -32.19 8.27
C ASP A 40 -15.74 -32.47 9.79
N THR A 41 -14.55 -32.48 10.43
CA THR A 41 -14.43 -32.65 11.88
C THR A 41 -14.87 -31.38 12.62
N TYR A 42 -14.54 -30.21 12.09
CA TYR A 42 -14.83 -28.92 12.73
C TYR A 42 -15.99 -28.14 12.11
N LYS A 43 -16.69 -28.73 11.14
CA LYS A 43 -17.85 -28.11 10.49
C LYS A 43 -18.89 -27.61 11.51
N ALA A 44 -19.21 -28.40 12.54
CA ALA A 44 -20.15 -27.97 13.57
C ALA A 44 -19.67 -26.75 14.37
N THR A 45 -18.35 -26.61 14.57
CA THR A 45 -17.74 -25.43 15.19
C THR A 45 -17.88 -24.21 14.28
N LEU A 46 -17.62 -24.36 12.98
CA LEU A 46 -17.77 -23.29 11.99
C LEU A 46 -19.24 -22.85 11.83
N ASP A 47 -20.16 -23.82 11.75
CA ASP A 47 -21.60 -23.56 11.70
C ASP A 47 -22.06 -22.79 12.95
N LYS A 48 -21.52 -23.14 14.13
CA LYS A 48 -21.76 -22.38 15.37
C LYS A 48 -21.20 -20.96 15.29
N ILE A 49 -19.98 -20.77 14.77
CA ILE A 49 -19.36 -19.44 14.67
C ILE A 49 -20.19 -18.53 13.75
N ILE A 50 -20.64 -19.03 12.60
CA ILE A 50 -21.28 -18.20 11.57
C ILE A 50 -22.80 -18.06 11.77
N HIS A 51 -23.49 -19.11 12.21
CA HIS A 51 -24.96 -19.15 12.16
C HIS A 51 -25.67 -19.24 13.53
N ASP A 52 -24.95 -19.51 14.63
CA ASP A 52 -25.58 -19.65 15.96
C ASP A 52 -25.85 -18.29 16.62
N GLU A 53 -27.12 -18.02 16.94
CA GLU A 53 -27.56 -16.77 17.54
C GLU A 53 -26.97 -16.55 18.95
N ALA A 54 -26.80 -17.62 19.73
CA ALA A 54 -26.23 -17.51 21.07
C ALA A 54 -24.74 -17.12 21.01
N PHE A 55 -23.97 -17.78 20.15
CA PHE A 55 -22.57 -17.41 19.89
C PHE A 55 -22.43 -15.99 19.36
N ARG A 56 -23.32 -15.58 18.45
CA ARG A 56 -23.39 -14.21 17.94
C ARG A 56 -23.59 -13.21 19.08
N ASN A 57 -24.57 -13.42 19.95
CA ASN A 57 -24.88 -12.53 21.06
C ASN A 57 -23.77 -12.48 22.11
N GLU A 58 -23.12 -13.61 22.40
CA GLU A 58 -21.94 -13.65 23.26
C GLU A 58 -20.77 -12.83 22.66
N SER A 59 -20.51 -13.02 21.36
CA SER A 59 -19.48 -12.28 20.63
C SER A 59 -19.76 -10.77 20.59
N VAL A 60 -21.04 -10.36 20.46
CA VAL A 60 -21.44 -8.94 20.53
C VAL A 60 -21.05 -8.36 21.88
N LEU A 61 -21.36 -9.04 22.99
CA LEU A 61 -21.04 -8.58 24.33
C LEU A 61 -19.52 -8.46 24.53
N LYS A 62 -18.74 -9.43 24.03
CA LYS A 62 -17.26 -9.35 24.08
C LYS A 62 -16.75 -8.15 23.28
N MET A 63 -17.22 -7.97 22.05
CA MET A 63 -16.73 -6.89 21.18
C MET A 63 -17.13 -5.49 21.68
N GLN A 64 -18.31 -5.33 22.29
CA GLN A 64 -18.72 -4.11 22.99
C GLN A 64 -17.77 -3.72 24.14
N HIS A 65 -16.90 -4.64 24.55
CA HIS A 65 -15.95 -4.48 25.63
C HIS A 65 -14.49 -4.57 25.18
N ALA A 66 -14.23 -4.77 23.88
CA ALA A 66 -12.89 -4.99 23.35
C ALA A 66 -12.01 -3.74 23.41
N VAL A 67 -12.60 -2.54 23.33
CA VAL A 67 -11.88 -1.26 23.48
C VAL A 67 -12.47 -0.50 24.66
N ARG A 68 -11.71 -0.43 25.77
CA ARG A 68 -12.08 0.29 27.00
C ARG A 68 -11.01 1.34 27.34
N ILE A 69 -11.37 2.28 28.21
CA ILE A 69 -10.56 3.44 28.61
C ILE A 69 -9.26 3.05 29.35
N ASP A 70 -9.15 1.81 29.84
CA ASP A 70 -7.87 1.12 29.97
C ASP A 70 -7.79 0.06 28.87
N THR A 71 -6.90 0.24 27.88
CA THR A 71 -6.70 -0.68 26.75
C THR A 71 -6.10 -2.00 27.24
N SER A 72 -6.97 -2.85 27.76
CA SER A 72 -6.69 -4.23 28.12
C SER A 72 -7.36 -5.12 27.09
N SER A 73 -6.55 -5.81 26.28
CA SER A 73 -7.03 -6.87 25.39
C SER A 73 -7.08 -8.18 26.17
N PHE A 74 -8.20 -8.88 26.12
CA PHE A 74 -8.38 -10.19 26.76
C PHE A 74 -8.70 -11.22 25.68
N ASP A 75 -7.79 -12.17 25.47
CA ASP A 75 -8.03 -13.34 24.63
C ASP A 75 -8.40 -14.53 25.52
N ASP A 76 -9.68 -14.67 25.88
CA ASP A 76 -10.20 -16.00 26.17
C ASP A 76 -10.37 -16.71 24.83
N LEU A 77 -9.76 -17.88 24.65
CA LEU A 77 -9.88 -18.66 23.40
C LEU A 77 -11.37 -18.86 23.07
N PRO A 78 -11.88 -18.35 21.94
CA PRO A 78 -13.27 -18.49 21.57
C PRO A 78 -13.51 -19.95 21.18
N LEU A 79 -14.25 -20.66 22.03
CA LEU A 79 -14.46 -22.12 21.94
C LEU A 79 -13.17 -22.95 22.07
N ASP A 80 -13.12 -23.85 23.05
CA ASP A 80 -12.25 -25.02 22.94
C ASP A 80 -12.80 -25.92 21.82
N ALA A 81 -12.37 -25.66 20.59
CA ALA A 81 -12.71 -26.45 19.43
C ALA A 81 -12.04 -27.83 19.44
N GLY A 82 -11.16 -28.12 20.43
CA GLY A 82 -10.36 -29.34 20.50
C GLY A 82 -9.23 -29.41 19.46
N PHE A 83 -9.10 -28.39 18.60
CA PHE A 83 -8.00 -28.30 17.64
C PHE A 83 -6.71 -27.86 18.32
N LYS A 84 -5.63 -28.61 18.08
CA LYS A 84 -4.28 -28.30 18.55
C LYS A 84 -3.36 -28.20 17.34
N PRO A 85 -3.00 -26.97 16.91
CA PRO A 85 -2.06 -26.77 15.81
C PRO A 85 -0.73 -27.46 16.09
N LYS A 86 -0.12 -28.06 15.06
CA LYS A 86 1.28 -28.52 15.09
C LYS A 86 2.23 -27.33 14.95
N ARG A 87 1.86 -26.33 14.16
CA ARG A 87 2.58 -25.07 13.98
C ARG A 87 2.37 -24.15 15.17
N THR A 88 3.41 -23.40 15.55
CA THR A 88 3.29 -22.31 16.50
C THR A 88 2.52 -21.16 15.87
N VAL A 89 1.45 -20.71 16.51
CA VAL A 89 0.72 -19.50 16.12
C VAL A 89 1.19 -18.35 17.01
N VAL A 90 1.66 -17.27 16.41
CA VAL A 90 2.16 -16.08 17.12
C VAL A 90 1.15 -14.95 16.97
N PHE A 91 0.57 -14.51 18.08
CA PHE A 91 -0.24 -13.30 18.14
C PHE A 91 0.65 -12.12 18.56
N SER A 92 0.70 -11.08 17.75
CA SER A 92 1.61 -9.95 17.93
C SER A 92 0.80 -8.64 18.01
N TYR A 93 0.62 -8.12 19.21
CA TYR A 93 -0.21 -6.93 19.45
C TYR A 93 0.67 -5.69 19.67
N GLY A 94 0.58 -4.72 18.75
CA GLY A 94 1.16 -3.38 18.89
C GLY A 94 0.18 -2.39 19.54
N PHE A 95 0.66 -1.20 19.90
CA PHE A 95 -0.16 -0.15 20.51
C PHE A 95 0.05 1.25 19.90
N ASP A 96 0.91 1.37 18.90
CA ASP A 96 1.38 2.66 18.39
C ASP A 96 1.46 2.74 16.86
N GLU A 97 0.77 1.85 16.14
CA GLU A 97 0.62 1.87 14.67
C GLU A 97 0.22 3.28 14.18
N GLU A 98 -0.79 3.88 14.83
CA GLU A 98 -1.34 5.21 14.51
C GLU A 98 -0.35 6.38 14.63
N ILE A 99 0.83 6.12 15.22
CA ILE A 99 1.96 7.06 15.28
C ILE A 99 3.24 6.47 14.66
N LEU A 100 3.06 5.62 13.65
CA LEU A 100 4.08 4.95 12.84
C LEU A 100 4.79 3.76 13.51
N GLY A 101 4.28 3.19 14.60
CA GLY A 101 4.82 1.96 15.20
C GLY A 101 6.24 2.09 15.77
N ALA A 102 6.67 3.32 16.09
CA ALA A 102 8.07 3.63 16.47
C ALA A 102 8.53 2.97 17.79
N ARG A 103 7.60 2.50 18.62
CA ARG A 103 7.79 1.88 19.93
C ARG A 103 7.44 0.39 19.90
N ASN A 104 6.88 -0.12 18.80
CA ASN A 104 6.62 -1.54 18.63
C ASN A 104 7.94 -2.31 18.40
N LYS A 105 8.25 -3.23 19.32
CA LYS A 105 9.46 -4.08 19.31
C LYS A 105 9.14 -5.56 19.10
N ASN A 106 7.89 -5.88 18.78
CA ASN A 106 7.45 -7.27 18.70
C ASN A 106 8.15 -8.01 17.56
N ALA A 107 8.22 -7.41 16.36
CA ALA A 107 8.86 -8.06 15.22
C ALA A 107 10.35 -8.32 15.45
N GLU A 108 11.06 -7.38 16.06
CA GLU A 108 12.47 -7.53 16.46
C GLU A 108 12.63 -8.71 17.43
N PHE A 109 11.79 -8.79 18.47
CA PHE A 109 11.80 -9.89 19.42
C PHE A 109 11.49 -11.25 18.78
N ILE A 110 10.51 -11.29 17.87
CA ILE A 110 10.15 -12.52 17.12
C ILE A 110 11.33 -12.95 16.22
N GLU A 111 11.99 -12.00 15.56
CA GLU A 111 13.17 -12.28 14.74
C GLU A 111 14.34 -12.80 15.59
N GLU A 112 14.57 -12.23 16.78
CA GLU A 112 15.60 -12.72 17.70
C GLU A 112 15.34 -14.15 18.18
N LEU A 113 14.07 -14.52 18.38
CA LEU A 113 13.68 -15.85 18.83
C LEU A 113 13.78 -16.92 17.74
N TYR A 114 13.30 -16.60 16.52
CA TYR A 114 13.09 -17.59 15.47
C TYR A 114 14.00 -17.41 14.25
N GLY A 115 14.66 -16.26 14.13
CA GLY A 115 15.49 -15.87 12.98
C GLY A 115 14.72 -15.14 11.88
N PRO A 116 15.42 -14.57 10.88
CA PRO A 116 14.80 -14.00 9.70
C PRO A 116 14.15 -15.09 8.84
N LYS A 117 13.09 -14.73 8.11
CA LYS A 117 12.33 -15.64 7.23
C LYS A 117 11.84 -16.92 7.93
N SER A 118 11.52 -16.82 9.22
CA SER A 118 11.10 -17.93 10.08
C SER A 118 9.59 -18.14 10.16
N MET A 119 8.80 -17.16 9.72
CA MET A 119 7.34 -17.23 9.74
C MET A 119 6.80 -17.71 8.39
N TYR A 120 5.82 -18.62 8.42
CA TYR A 120 5.14 -19.10 7.21
C TYR A 120 4.46 -17.93 6.46
N ALA A 121 3.69 -17.12 7.19
CA ALA A 121 3.07 -15.91 6.67
C ALA A 121 2.81 -14.92 7.83
N VAL A 122 2.61 -13.65 7.49
CA VAL A 122 2.13 -12.61 8.39
C VAL A 122 0.79 -12.12 7.85
N MET A 123 -0.21 -12.05 8.72
CA MET A 123 -1.53 -11.50 8.43
C MET A 123 -1.75 -10.27 9.29
N ASP A 124 -2.14 -9.15 8.66
CA ASP A 124 -2.37 -7.87 9.35
C ASP A 124 -3.72 -7.26 8.94
N GLU A 125 -4.13 -6.20 9.65
CA GLU A 125 -5.47 -5.58 9.65
C GLU A 125 -6.08 -5.32 8.27
N GLY A 126 -5.27 -5.04 7.26
CA GLY A 126 -5.75 -4.73 5.91
C GLY A 126 -6.72 -3.54 5.87
N GLY A 127 -7.48 -3.44 4.79
CA GLY A 127 -8.45 -2.35 4.64
C GLY A 127 -9.56 -2.62 3.62
N VAL A 128 -9.43 -3.70 2.85
CA VAL A 128 -10.41 -4.12 1.85
C VAL A 128 -10.88 -5.52 2.20
N SER A 129 -12.18 -5.72 2.14
CA SER A 129 -12.84 -7.01 2.34
C SER A 129 -13.49 -7.44 1.01
N LEU A 130 -14.70 -8.03 1.03
CA LEU A 130 -15.45 -8.22 -0.21
C LEU A 130 -15.88 -6.88 -0.83
N MET A 131 -15.80 -6.80 -2.15
CA MET A 131 -16.32 -5.70 -2.94
C MET A 131 -17.04 -6.21 -4.18
N ASP A 132 -18.11 -5.53 -4.59
CA ASP A 132 -18.79 -5.77 -5.86
C ASP A 132 -18.30 -4.75 -6.89
N ILE A 133 -17.65 -5.24 -7.95
CA ILE A 133 -17.23 -4.42 -9.09
C ILE A 133 -17.94 -4.93 -10.34
N GLY A 134 -18.99 -4.22 -10.75
CA GLY A 134 -19.75 -4.55 -11.97
C GLY A 134 -20.31 -5.98 -11.94
N GLY A 135 -20.88 -6.40 -10.80
CA GLY A 135 -21.42 -7.75 -10.58
C GLY A 135 -20.37 -8.81 -10.28
N THR A 136 -19.10 -8.44 -10.22
CA THR A 136 -17.99 -9.35 -9.86
C THR A 136 -17.69 -9.19 -8.39
N ILE A 137 -17.90 -10.23 -7.60
CA ILE A 137 -17.52 -10.24 -6.19
C ILE A 137 -16.04 -10.54 -6.08
N MET A 138 -15.29 -9.58 -5.55
CA MET A 138 -13.84 -9.68 -5.41
C MET A 138 -13.45 -9.61 -3.93
N ALA A 139 -12.55 -10.49 -3.52
CA ALA A 139 -11.83 -10.38 -2.26
C ALA A 139 -10.43 -9.83 -2.57
N VAL A 140 -10.18 -8.57 -2.21
CA VAL A 140 -8.92 -7.89 -2.56
C VAL A 140 -7.97 -7.95 -1.38
N VAL A 141 -6.91 -8.74 -1.53
CA VAL A 141 -5.93 -9.04 -0.48
C VAL A 141 -4.73 -8.12 -0.65
N GLY A 142 -4.40 -7.31 0.37
CA GLY A 142 -3.24 -6.42 0.30
C GLY A 142 -1.92 -7.20 0.30
N THR A 143 -1.31 -7.39 -0.88
CA THR A 143 -0.02 -8.09 -1.03
C THR A 143 1.17 -7.13 -1.17
N GLY A 144 0.93 -5.83 -1.15
CA GLY A 144 1.94 -4.80 -1.12
C GLY A 144 1.40 -3.48 -0.61
N GLU A 145 2.29 -2.57 -0.24
CA GLU A 145 1.97 -1.22 0.21
C GLU A 145 2.86 -0.19 -0.47
N LYS A 146 2.30 1.01 -0.67
CA LYS A 146 3.05 2.18 -1.10
C LYS A 146 4.09 2.58 -0.06
N GLY A 147 5.18 3.17 -0.51
CA GLY A 147 6.14 3.81 0.38
C GLY A 147 5.62 5.14 0.93
N TYR A 148 6.43 5.81 1.74
CA TYR A 148 6.10 7.08 2.37
C TYR A 148 7.30 8.02 2.34
N LEU A 149 7.06 9.29 2.02
CA LEU A 149 8.05 10.35 2.07
C LEU A 149 7.38 11.65 2.51
N ASP A 150 7.83 12.19 3.64
CA ASP A 150 7.65 13.61 3.97
C ASP A 150 8.91 14.36 3.57
N VAL A 151 8.78 15.41 2.78
CA VAL A 151 9.88 16.27 2.34
C VAL A 151 9.64 17.71 2.77
N SER A 152 10.65 18.33 3.39
CA SER A 152 10.68 19.76 3.67
C SER A 152 11.43 20.49 2.56
N LEU A 153 10.78 21.50 2.00
CA LEU A 153 11.36 22.48 1.08
C LEU A 153 11.33 23.83 1.76
N SER A 154 12.48 24.46 1.91
CA SER A 154 12.57 25.75 2.61
C SER A 154 13.36 26.78 1.83
N ILE A 155 12.95 28.04 1.94
CA ILE A 155 13.62 29.20 1.33
C ILE A 155 14.09 30.11 2.46
N GLN A 156 15.40 30.32 2.52
CA GLN A 156 16.05 31.30 3.39
C GLN A 156 16.50 32.51 2.57
N LYS A 157 16.08 33.70 3.00
CA LYS A 157 16.35 34.97 2.31
C LYS A 157 16.53 36.10 3.32
N LYS A 158 17.26 37.13 2.92
CA LYS A 158 17.36 38.37 3.71
C LYS A 158 16.01 39.06 3.79
N GLY A 159 15.59 39.40 5.01
CA GLY A 159 14.38 40.17 5.27
C GLY A 159 14.52 41.66 4.94
N GLY A 160 13.64 42.46 5.53
CA GLY A 160 13.63 43.90 5.32
C GLY A 160 12.30 44.55 5.73
N HIS A 161 12.24 45.87 5.57
CA HIS A 161 11.02 46.64 5.84
C HIS A 161 10.07 46.56 4.65
N SER A 162 8.78 46.27 4.89
CA SER A 162 7.80 46.07 3.81
C SER A 162 7.54 47.30 2.92
N SER A 163 8.02 48.51 3.30
CA SER A 163 7.89 49.72 2.47
C SER A 163 8.90 49.79 1.32
N VAL A 164 9.93 48.94 1.33
CA VAL A 164 10.92 48.83 0.25
C VAL A 164 11.16 47.34 -0.01
N PRO A 165 10.15 46.62 -0.55
CA PRO A 165 10.28 45.20 -0.81
C PRO A 165 11.28 44.96 -1.95
N GLN A 166 11.92 43.78 -1.92
CA GLN A 166 12.56 43.23 -3.11
C GLN A 166 11.48 42.70 -4.06
N ASP A 167 11.78 42.58 -5.36
CA ASP A 167 10.82 42.18 -6.41
C ASP A 167 10.06 40.88 -6.09
N HIS A 168 10.72 39.92 -5.44
CA HIS A 168 10.13 38.67 -4.99
C HIS A 168 10.43 38.39 -3.52
N THR A 169 9.39 38.18 -2.72
CA THR A 169 9.50 37.74 -1.32
C THR A 169 9.70 36.22 -1.24
N ALA A 170 10.18 35.70 -0.11
CA ALA A 170 10.30 34.26 0.10
C ALA A 170 8.94 33.55 -0.04
N ILE A 171 7.84 34.18 0.41
CA ILE A 171 6.47 33.65 0.23
C ILE A 171 6.09 33.61 -1.26
N GLY A 172 6.42 34.64 -2.03
CA GLY A 172 6.15 34.65 -3.47
C GLY A 172 6.92 33.57 -4.23
N MET A 173 8.20 33.37 -3.89
CA MET A 173 9.01 32.29 -4.47
C MET A 173 8.46 30.91 -4.09
N MET A 174 8.08 30.70 -2.81
CA MET A 174 7.45 29.47 -2.36
C MET A 174 6.11 29.22 -3.06
N GLY A 175 5.32 30.27 -3.29
CA GLY A 175 4.07 30.18 -4.06
C GLY A 175 4.28 29.63 -5.48
N ASN A 176 5.37 30.04 -6.15
CA ASN A 176 5.70 29.48 -7.46
C ASN A 176 6.24 28.05 -7.38
N LEU A 177 6.97 27.69 -6.32
CA LEU A 177 7.36 26.30 -6.08
C LEU A 177 6.17 25.38 -5.84
N ILE A 178 5.16 25.84 -5.08
CA ILE A 178 3.90 25.12 -4.90
C ILE A 178 3.26 24.81 -6.25
N VAL A 179 3.13 25.82 -7.12
CA VAL A 179 2.54 25.66 -8.45
C VAL A 179 3.37 24.72 -9.34
N GLU A 180 4.70 24.81 -9.29
CA GLU A 180 5.60 23.90 -10.02
C GLU A 180 5.40 22.45 -9.56
N ILE A 181 5.42 22.20 -8.25
CA ILE A 181 5.20 20.87 -7.67
C ILE A 181 3.84 20.34 -8.08
N GLU A 182 2.77 21.14 -7.95
CA GLU A 182 1.42 20.71 -8.32
C GLU A 182 1.29 20.40 -9.81
N ASN A 183 1.99 21.10 -10.70
CA ASN A 183 1.93 20.87 -12.15
C ASN A 183 2.80 19.69 -12.62
N ASP A 184 3.98 19.49 -12.04
CA ASP A 184 4.84 18.34 -12.35
C ASP A 184 4.28 17.09 -11.66
N LYS A 185 3.51 16.27 -12.40
CA LYS A 185 2.87 15.06 -11.86
C LYS A 185 3.81 13.85 -11.98
N PHE A 186 3.72 12.94 -11.02
CA PHE A 186 4.38 11.63 -11.11
C PHE A 186 3.88 10.81 -12.31
N PRO A 187 4.76 9.96 -12.89
CA PRO A 187 4.37 9.00 -13.93
C PRO A 187 3.37 7.98 -13.41
N THR A 188 2.67 7.32 -14.33
CA THR A 188 1.67 6.29 -14.04
C THR A 188 2.13 4.94 -14.56
N TYR A 189 1.79 3.87 -13.85
CA TYR A 189 2.27 2.52 -14.10
C TYR A 189 1.13 1.51 -14.18
N PHE A 190 1.19 0.54 -15.08
CA PHE A 190 0.27 -0.59 -15.07
C PHE A 190 1.08 -1.85 -15.39
N VAL A 191 1.72 -2.42 -14.37
CA VAL A 191 2.72 -3.48 -14.50
C VAL A 191 2.57 -4.49 -13.35
N GLU A 192 3.02 -5.73 -13.57
CA GLU A 192 2.89 -6.84 -12.62
C GLU A 192 3.48 -6.57 -11.22
N LYS A 193 4.48 -5.68 -11.14
CA LYS A 193 5.07 -5.26 -9.86
C LYS A 193 4.04 -4.63 -8.92
N ASN A 194 2.97 -4.06 -9.45
CA ASN A 194 1.90 -3.44 -8.66
C ASN A 194 0.73 -4.39 -8.50
N PRO A 195 0.36 -4.80 -7.27
CA PRO A 195 -0.76 -5.70 -7.03
C PRO A 195 -2.08 -5.29 -7.71
N THR A 196 -2.30 -3.98 -7.89
CA THR A 196 -3.45 -3.43 -8.62
C THR A 196 -3.55 -3.99 -10.06
N PHE A 197 -2.42 -4.32 -10.68
CA PHE A 197 -2.40 -4.97 -11.99
C PHE A 197 -3.22 -6.26 -12.00
N TYR A 198 -2.97 -7.17 -11.05
CA TYR A 198 -3.68 -8.45 -10.97
C TYR A 198 -5.14 -8.28 -10.57
N GLN A 199 -5.47 -7.26 -9.77
CA GLN A 199 -6.86 -6.88 -9.50
C GLN A 199 -7.63 -6.63 -10.80
N TYR A 200 -7.07 -5.84 -11.71
CA TYR A 200 -7.71 -5.51 -12.98
C TYR A 200 -7.68 -6.68 -13.98
N VAL A 201 -6.62 -7.47 -14.02
CA VAL A 201 -6.60 -8.71 -14.84
C VAL A 201 -7.70 -9.66 -14.40
N CYS A 202 -7.85 -9.88 -13.09
CA CYS A 202 -8.95 -10.68 -12.53
C CYS A 202 -10.33 -10.11 -12.86
N LEU A 203 -10.49 -8.80 -12.75
CA LEU A 203 -11.73 -8.14 -13.17
C LEU A 203 -12.00 -8.37 -14.66
N ALA A 204 -11.01 -8.21 -15.53
CA ALA A 204 -11.18 -8.40 -16.97
C ALA A 204 -11.54 -9.85 -17.35
N GLU A 205 -10.95 -10.85 -16.69
CA GLU A 205 -11.22 -12.27 -16.95
C GLU A 205 -12.61 -12.69 -16.45
N HIS A 206 -13.03 -12.22 -15.27
CA HIS A 206 -14.25 -12.69 -14.59
C HIS A 206 -15.45 -11.75 -14.68
N SER A 207 -15.27 -10.49 -15.07
CA SER A 207 -16.37 -9.53 -15.13
C SER A 207 -17.39 -9.87 -16.20
N VAL A 208 -18.64 -9.68 -15.82
CA VAL A 208 -19.82 -9.84 -16.67
C VAL A 208 -20.20 -8.55 -17.41
N ASP A 209 -19.69 -7.39 -16.97
CA ASP A 209 -20.16 -6.06 -17.40
C ASP A 209 -19.00 -5.08 -17.70
N ILE A 210 -17.82 -5.59 -18.03
CA ILE A 210 -16.69 -4.76 -18.45
C ILE A 210 -16.78 -4.43 -19.95
N ASP A 211 -16.45 -3.19 -20.30
CA ASP A 211 -16.33 -2.77 -21.70
C ASP A 211 -15.37 -3.70 -22.47
N PRO A 212 -15.78 -4.27 -23.63
CA PRO A 212 -14.96 -5.25 -24.35
C PRO A 212 -13.59 -4.72 -24.81
N LEU A 213 -13.48 -3.44 -25.14
CA LEU A 213 -12.21 -2.85 -25.56
C LEU A 213 -11.30 -2.68 -24.34
N LEU A 214 -11.82 -2.18 -23.23
CA LEU A 214 -11.07 -2.08 -21.97
C LEU A 214 -10.60 -3.47 -21.50
N LYS A 215 -11.46 -4.49 -21.58
CA LYS A 215 -11.08 -5.88 -21.28
C LYS A 215 -9.92 -6.34 -22.14
N GLN A 216 -9.97 -6.10 -23.44
CA GLN A 216 -8.89 -6.46 -24.36
C GLN A 216 -7.60 -5.70 -24.02
N ASP A 217 -7.70 -4.41 -23.69
CA ASP A 217 -6.55 -3.59 -23.34
C ASP A 217 -5.88 -4.07 -22.03
N ILE A 218 -6.67 -4.40 -21.01
CA ILE A 218 -6.16 -4.95 -19.74
C ILE A 218 -5.39 -6.26 -20.00
N LEU A 219 -6.00 -7.20 -20.72
CA LEU A 219 -5.41 -8.52 -20.96
C LEU A 219 -4.17 -8.50 -21.87
N ASN A 220 -4.01 -7.46 -22.70
CA ASN A 220 -2.84 -7.31 -23.59
C ASN A 220 -1.82 -6.27 -23.10
N SER A 221 -2.08 -5.60 -21.97
CA SER A 221 -1.26 -4.50 -21.45
C SER A 221 0.21 -4.82 -21.16
N GLN A 222 0.58 -6.11 -21.04
CA GLN A 222 1.99 -6.53 -20.87
C GLN A 222 2.75 -6.70 -22.19
N ILE A 223 2.03 -6.83 -23.30
CA ILE A 223 2.62 -7.10 -24.63
C ILE A 223 2.35 -5.97 -25.64
N ASP A 224 1.43 -5.07 -25.33
CA ASP A 224 1.05 -3.91 -26.16
C ASP A 224 1.11 -2.62 -25.34
N GLU A 225 2.02 -1.73 -25.72
CA GLU A 225 2.23 -0.42 -25.07
C GLU A 225 1.02 0.51 -25.20
N GLN A 226 0.29 0.44 -26.32
CA GLN A 226 -0.91 1.26 -26.53
C GLN A 226 -2.06 0.75 -25.67
N ALA A 227 -2.24 -0.57 -25.58
CA ALA A 227 -3.19 -1.18 -24.65
C ALA A 227 -2.89 -0.74 -23.20
N ASN A 228 -1.61 -0.81 -22.80
CA ASN A 228 -1.17 -0.33 -21.48
C ASN A 228 -1.50 1.16 -21.26
N ALA A 229 -1.22 2.00 -22.25
CA ALA A 229 -1.51 3.43 -22.18
C ALA A 229 -3.02 3.70 -22.05
N ASN A 230 -3.87 2.97 -22.77
CA ASN A 230 -5.32 3.09 -22.67
C ASN A 230 -5.83 2.72 -21.26
N VAL A 231 -5.29 1.64 -20.66
CA VAL A 231 -5.65 1.26 -19.28
C VAL A 231 -5.23 2.34 -18.29
N ARG A 232 -4.01 2.88 -18.42
CA ARG A 232 -3.56 3.99 -17.57
C ARG A 232 -4.43 5.23 -17.75
N GLU A 233 -4.83 5.56 -18.97
CA GLU A 233 -5.76 6.67 -19.22
C GLU A 233 -7.10 6.43 -18.53
N PHE A 234 -7.66 5.23 -18.68
CA PHE A 234 -8.91 4.83 -18.04
C PHE A 234 -8.83 4.96 -16.51
N MET A 235 -7.79 4.41 -15.87
CA MET A 235 -7.59 4.50 -14.42
C MET A 235 -7.36 5.95 -13.95
N ASN A 236 -6.81 6.83 -14.78
CA ASN A 236 -6.64 8.24 -14.41
C ASN A 236 -7.95 9.05 -14.43
N ARG A 237 -9.07 8.49 -14.90
CA ARG A 237 -10.39 9.17 -14.89
C ARG A 237 -11.02 9.22 -13.51
N ASP A 238 -10.66 8.31 -12.61
CA ASP A 238 -11.08 8.30 -11.22
C ASP A 238 -9.86 8.55 -10.30
N ARG A 239 -10.05 9.39 -9.29
CA ARG A 239 -9.01 9.73 -8.32
C ARG A 239 -8.53 8.50 -7.56
N PHE A 240 -9.43 7.61 -7.14
CA PHE A 240 -9.07 6.45 -6.33
C PHE A 240 -8.13 5.52 -7.10
N THR A 241 -8.52 5.14 -8.31
CA THR A 241 -7.75 4.24 -9.16
C THR A 241 -6.48 4.90 -9.72
N SER A 242 -6.51 6.21 -9.98
CA SER A 242 -5.33 6.98 -10.40
C SER A 242 -4.19 6.91 -9.38
N TYR A 243 -4.46 7.02 -8.08
CA TYR A 243 -3.43 7.01 -7.04
C TYR A 243 -2.97 5.61 -6.62
N ALA A 244 -3.65 4.56 -7.09
CA ALA A 244 -3.15 3.18 -6.97
C ALA A 244 -1.96 2.91 -7.92
N ILE A 245 -1.81 3.70 -8.98
CA ILE A 245 -0.82 3.49 -10.06
C ILE A 245 0.25 4.58 -10.19
N LYS A 246 0.36 5.49 -9.22
CA LYS A 246 1.37 6.57 -9.22
C LYS A 246 1.63 7.09 -7.83
N SER A 247 2.75 7.78 -7.64
CA SER A 247 3.05 8.48 -6.38
C SER A 247 2.11 9.67 -6.14
N THR A 248 1.80 9.95 -4.87
CA THR A 248 1.03 11.15 -4.49
C THR A 248 1.95 12.34 -4.22
N GLN A 249 1.40 13.55 -4.24
CA GLN A 249 2.06 14.75 -3.73
C GLN A 249 0.98 15.63 -3.10
N ALA A 250 0.94 15.65 -1.77
CA ALA A 250 0.01 16.44 -0.99
C ALA A 250 0.79 17.52 -0.25
N LEU A 251 0.43 18.77 -0.46
CA LEU A 251 1.10 19.93 0.11
C LEU A 251 0.32 20.34 1.37
N ASP A 252 0.69 19.74 2.50
CA ASP A 252 -0.18 19.74 3.68
C ASP A 252 0.11 20.90 4.64
N VAL A 253 1.37 21.33 4.73
CA VAL A 253 1.80 22.31 5.74
C VAL A 253 2.71 23.36 5.14
N ILE A 254 2.40 24.63 5.37
CA ILE A 254 3.26 25.77 5.03
C ILE A 254 3.40 26.71 6.22
N HIS A 255 4.64 27.15 6.47
CA HIS A 255 4.98 28.13 7.50
C HIS A 255 5.77 29.29 6.88
N GLY A 256 5.44 30.54 7.23
CA GLY A 256 6.20 31.69 6.76
C GLY A 256 5.63 33.05 7.19
N GLY A 257 6.53 34.00 7.43
CA GLY A 257 6.17 35.34 7.91
C GLY A 257 5.92 35.41 9.42
N VAL A 258 6.19 36.59 10.00
CA VAL A 258 6.05 36.83 11.45
C VAL A 258 5.13 38.01 11.73
N LYS A 259 5.23 39.07 10.92
CA LYS A 259 4.43 40.30 11.05
C LYS A 259 4.20 40.91 9.67
N TYR A 260 3.07 41.57 9.49
CA TYR A 260 2.62 42.11 8.20
C TYR A 260 3.51 43.23 7.61
N ASN A 261 4.37 43.85 8.42
CA ASN A 261 5.25 44.94 8.02
C ASN A 261 6.76 44.57 7.97
N ALA A 262 7.09 43.27 7.96
CA ALA A 262 8.44 42.79 7.66
C ALA A 262 8.42 41.72 6.58
N LEU A 263 9.44 41.76 5.72
CA LEU A 263 9.64 40.74 4.70
C LEU A 263 10.04 39.41 5.36
N PRO A 264 9.44 38.27 4.96
CA PRO A 264 9.74 36.97 5.54
C PRO A 264 11.15 36.51 5.18
N GLU A 265 11.90 36.08 6.20
CA GLU A 265 13.27 35.57 6.05
C GLU A 265 13.33 34.06 5.83
N PHE A 266 12.28 33.35 6.26
CA PHE A 266 12.16 31.92 6.17
C PHE A 266 10.73 31.53 5.79
N VAL A 267 10.62 30.61 4.83
CA VAL A 267 9.37 29.95 4.47
C VAL A 267 9.66 28.47 4.28
N GLU A 268 8.84 27.61 4.86
CA GLU A 268 8.94 26.15 4.77
C GLU A 268 7.62 25.55 4.28
N LEU A 269 7.72 24.62 3.35
CA LEU A 269 6.65 23.78 2.85
C LEU A 269 7.00 22.33 3.18
N VAL A 270 6.04 21.59 3.73
CA VAL A 270 6.14 20.14 3.90
C VAL A 270 5.17 19.46 2.93
N VAL A 271 5.71 18.53 2.14
CA VAL A 271 4.94 17.75 1.17
C VAL A 271 4.96 16.29 1.58
N ASN A 272 3.78 15.68 1.68
CA ASN A 272 3.61 14.24 1.85
C ASN A 272 3.50 13.55 0.49
N SER A 273 4.19 12.42 0.36
CA SER A 273 4.14 11.56 -0.82
C SER A 273 4.03 10.10 -0.42
N ARG A 274 2.95 9.44 -0.88
CA ARG A 274 2.84 7.98 -0.89
C ARG A 274 3.53 7.49 -2.16
N VAL A 275 4.66 6.83 -2.00
CA VAL A 275 5.56 6.41 -3.08
C VAL A 275 5.02 5.15 -3.77
N ALA A 276 4.90 5.17 -5.08
CA ALA A 276 4.46 4.02 -5.88
C ALA A 276 5.43 2.83 -5.72
N VAL A 277 4.91 1.62 -5.78
CA VAL A 277 5.70 0.38 -5.61
C VAL A 277 6.73 0.19 -6.71
N GLU A 278 6.55 0.83 -7.86
CA GLU A 278 7.47 0.87 -8.99
C GLU A 278 8.68 1.77 -8.74
N GLU A 279 8.53 2.76 -7.85
CA GLU A 279 9.51 3.79 -7.55
C GLU A 279 10.28 3.48 -6.25
N SER A 280 11.17 4.39 -5.87
CA SER A 280 11.86 4.39 -4.57
C SER A 280 11.68 5.75 -3.92
N VAL A 281 11.91 5.84 -2.60
CA VAL A 281 11.93 7.14 -1.90
C VAL A 281 12.93 8.09 -2.56
N THR A 282 14.07 7.59 -2.99
CA THR A 282 15.09 8.41 -3.69
C THR A 282 14.58 8.96 -5.02
N PHE A 283 13.78 8.19 -5.76
CA PHE A 283 13.15 8.66 -7.01
C PHE A 283 12.17 9.80 -6.71
N ALA A 284 11.25 9.60 -5.75
CA ALA A 284 10.28 10.62 -5.36
C ALA A 284 10.96 11.90 -4.85
N PHE A 285 12.00 11.77 -4.03
CA PHE A 285 12.79 12.90 -3.55
C PHE A 285 13.45 13.68 -4.70
N LYS A 286 14.05 12.98 -5.67
CA LYS A 286 14.70 13.63 -6.82
C LYS A 286 13.73 14.44 -7.67
N LYS A 287 12.46 14.02 -7.75
CA LYS A 287 11.41 14.81 -8.41
C LYS A 287 11.23 16.16 -7.71
N PHE A 288 11.01 16.17 -6.39
CA PHE A 288 10.86 17.44 -5.64
C PHE A 288 12.12 18.31 -5.68
N LEU A 289 13.30 17.67 -5.71
CA LEU A 289 14.56 18.38 -5.88
C LEU A 289 14.67 19.05 -7.27
N LYS A 290 14.21 18.38 -8.33
CA LYS A 290 14.15 18.95 -9.68
C LYS A 290 13.22 20.17 -9.71
N ASP A 291 12.04 20.09 -9.09
CA ASP A 291 11.11 21.23 -9.00
C ASP A 291 11.74 22.42 -8.26
N ALA A 292 12.40 22.13 -7.15
CA ALA A 292 13.16 23.13 -6.39
C ALA A 292 14.29 23.75 -7.22
N GLU A 293 14.98 22.96 -8.04
CA GLU A 293 16.02 23.45 -8.94
C GLU A 293 15.47 24.38 -10.03
N THR A 294 14.29 24.07 -10.61
CA THR A 294 13.60 24.95 -11.55
C THR A 294 13.39 26.33 -10.92
N ILE A 295 12.86 26.39 -9.70
CA ILE A 295 12.59 27.64 -8.99
C ILE A 295 13.88 28.34 -8.57
N ALA A 296 14.89 27.61 -8.08
CA ALA A 296 16.16 28.19 -7.69
C ALA A 296 16.85 28.88 -8.88
N ARG A 297 16.80 28.27 -10.07
CA ARG A 297 17.31 28.86 -11.30
C ARG A 297 16.50 30.07 -11.76
N GLN A 298 15.16 30.00 -11.67
CA GLN A 298 14.27 31.10 -12.03
C GLN A 298 14.57 32.38 -11.22
N TYR A 299 14.86 32.23 -9.93
CA TYR A 299 15.09 33.35 -9.01
C TYR A 299 16.56 33.62 -8.70
N ASN A 300 17.48 32.87 -9.31
CA ASN A 300 18.91 32.94 -9.05
C ASN A 300 19.23 32.81 -7.55
N THR A 301 18.62 31.85 -6.86
CA THR A 301 18.97 31.45 -5.49
C THR A 301 19.98 30.31 -5.50
N GLY A 302 20.63 30.05 -4.36
CA GLY A 302 21.30 28.77 -4.14
C GLY A 302 20.32 27.62 -3.98
N LEU A 303 20.84 26.40 -4.01
CA LEU A 303 20.12 25.16 -3.76
C LEU A 303 21.03 24.17 -3.04
N SER A 304 20.53 23.63 -1.94
CA SER A 304 21.16 22.57 -1.14
C SER A 304 20.17 21.43 -0.90
N ALA A 305 20.69 20.22 -0.72
CA ALA A 305 19.85 19.07 -0.44
C ALA A 305 20.51 18.10 0.54
N GLN A 306 19.70 17.49 1.40
CA GLN A 306 20.07 16.28 2.14
C GLN A 306 19.35 15.11 1.49
N PHE A 307 20.09 14.18 0.87
CA PHE A 307 19.45 13.03 0.21
C PHE A 307 18.89 12.03 1.23
N PRO A 308 17.85 11.25 0.88
CA PRO A 308 17.45 10.08 1.67
C PRO A 308 18.66 9.18 1.97
N TYR A 309 18.73 8.65 3.19
CA TYR A 309 19.81 7.77 3.66
C TYR A 309 21.22 8.41 3.71
N SER A 310 21.33 9.74 3.62
CA SER A 310 22.61 10.46 3.69
C SER A 310 23.14 10.73 5.11
N ASN A 311 22.45 10.26 6.14
CA ASN A 311 22.72 10.56 7.56
C ASN A 311 22.85 12.07 7.84
N GLY A 312 22.04 12.89 7.16
CA GLY A 312 22.01 14.34 7.33
C GLY A 312 23.12 15.09 6.59
N THR A 313 23.89 14.41 5.74
CA THR A 313 24.93 15.05 4.94
C THR A 313 24.31 15.98 3.90
N GLU A 314 24.64 17.27 3.99
CA GLU A 314 24.17 18.28 3.06
C GLU A 314 25.08 18.40 1.83
N VAL A 315 24.47 18.49 0.65
CA VAL A 315 25.13 18.66 -0.63
C VAL A 315 24.68 19.98 -1.24
N VAL A 316 25.65 20.82 -1.62
CA VAL A 316 25.40 22.05 -2.37
C VAL A 316 25.26 21.71 -3.85
N ILE A 317 24.10 22.06 -4.43
CA ILE A 317 23.77 21.82 -5.84
C ILE A 317 23.97 23.10 -6.65
N LEU A 318 23.46 24.22 -6.13
CA LEU A 318 23.72 25.56 -6.64
C LEU A 318 24.30 26.40 -5.50
N PRO A 319 25.44 27.10 -5.70
CA PRO A 319 26.01 27.97 -4.67
C PRO A 319 25.02 29.03 -4.20
N ALA A 320 25.04 29.34 -2.91
CA ALA A 320 24.25 30.42 -2.34
C ALA A 320 24.53 31.75 -3.03
N THR A 321 23.49 32.57 -3.20
CA THR A 321 23.58 33.90 -3.79
C THR A 321 23.08 34.95 -2.78
N ASP A 322 23.26 36.23 -3.10
CA ASP A 322 22.72 37.33 -2.29
C ASP A 322 21.18 37.34 -2.22
N VAL A 323 20.51 36.62 -3.14
CA VAL A 323 19.05 36.47 -3.15
C VAL A 323 18.60 35.52 -2.04
N GLY A 324 19.36 34.46 -1.75
CA GLY A 324 19.01 33.45 -0.75
C GLY A 324 19.41 32.04 -1.17
N ILE A 325 18.91 31.06 -0.41
CA ILE A 325 19.15 29.63 -0.64
C ILE A 325 17.85 28.84 -0.42
N LEU A 326 17.63 27.86 -1.29
CA LEU A 326 16.61 26.83 -1.12
C LEU A 326 17.25 25.56 -0.56
N THR A 327 16.61 24.92 0.41
CA THR A 327 17.05 23.64 0.98
C THR A 327 15.95 22.60 0.87
N VAL A 328 16.28 21.40 0.38
CA VAL A 328 15.38 20.24 0.29
C VAL A 328 15.89 19.12 1.18
N LYS A 329 15.06 18.60 2.09
CA LYS A 329 15.45 17.50 2.99
C LYS A 329 14.29 16.54 3.27
N PRO A 330 14.53 15.23 3.39
CA PRO A 330 13.53 14.30 3.88
C PRO A 330 13.30 14.52 5.38
N ILE A 331 12.08 14.26 5.84
CA ILE A 331 11.70 14.23 7.26
C ILE A 331 11.47 12.78 7.67
N THR A 332 10.51 12.13 7.03
CA THR A 332 10.10 10.75 7.30
C THR A 332 10.22 9.98 5.99
N ILE A 333 10.80 8.78 6.04
CA ILE A 333 11.01 7.93 4.87
C ILE A 333 10.60 6.49 5.15
N LEU A 334 9.99 5.84 4.16
CA LEU A 334 9.69 4.42 4.13
C LEU A 334 9.67 3.96 2.67
N GLU A 335 10.49 2.98 2.31
CA GLU A 335 10.40 2.37 0.98
C GLU A 335 9.06 1.66 0.78
N PRO A 336 8.56 1.51 -0.45
CA PRO A 336 7.45 0.63 -0.72
C PRO A 336 7.72 -0.79 -0.22
N SER A 337 6.68 -1.50 0.22
CA SER A 337 6.88 -2.83 0.77
C SER A 337 7.35 -3.81 -0.31
N PRO A 338 8.07 -4.88 0.08
CA PRO A 338 8.12 -6.08 -0.75
C PRO A 338 6.70 -6.52 -1.14
N VAL A 339 6.56 -7.05 -2.35
CA VAL A 339 5.28 -7.53 -2.88
C VAL A 339 5.24 -9.04 -2.74
N THR A 340 4.24 -9.53 -2.01
CA THR A 340 3.99 -10.97 -1.85
C THR A 340 3.55 -11.59 -3.16
N ALA A 341 4.13 -12.73 -3.50
CA ALA A 341 3.81 -13.48 -4.70
C ALA A 341 2.36 -13.99 -4.67
N ALA A 342 1.72 -14.00 -5.84
CA ALA A 342 0.34 -14.47 -6.01
C ALA A 342 0.25 -15.74 -6.88
N ASN A 343 1.37 -16.42 -7.10
CA ASN A 343 1.49 -17.57 -8.00
C ASN A 343 2.24 -18.73 -7.34
N ASP A 344 2.10 -18.86 -6.03
CA ASP A 344 2.70 -19.93 -5.23
C ASP A 344 1.70 -20.59 -4.29
N LEU A 345 2.17 -21.63 -3.59
CA LEU A 345 1.34 -22.43 -2.69
C LEU A 345 0.78 -21.62 -1.51
N HIS A 346 1.49 -20.60 -1.01
CA HIS A 346 1.03 -19.77 0.10
C HIS A 346 -0.19 -18.96 -0.32
N TRP A 347 -0.14 -18.37 -1.53
CA TRP A 347 -1.27 -17.69 -2.12
C TRP A 347 -2.42 -18.66 -2.43
N GLU A 348 -2.14 -19.83 -3.01
CA GLU A 348 -3.17 -20.85 -3.30
C GLU A 348 -3.95 -21.24 -2.05
N ILE A 349 -3.25 -21.43 -0.92
CA ILE A 349 -3.88 -21.78 0.35
C ILE A 349 -4.64 -20.60 0.92
N PHE A 350 -4.04 -19.41 0.98
CA PHE A 350 -4.69 -18.21 1.51
C PHE A 350 -5.98 -17.88 0.74
N ALA A 351 -5.86 -17.76 -0.59
CA ALA A 351 -6.96 -17.39 -1.45
C ALA A 351 -8.02 -18.51 -1.52
N GLY A 352 -7.61 -19.77 -1.58
CA GLY A 352 -8.55 -20.89 -1.57
C GLY A 352 -9.33 -21.01 -0.26
N THR A 353 -8.68 -20.72 0.88
CA THR A 353 -9.33 -20.67 2.21
C THR A 353 -10.33 -19.51 2.26
N ALA A 354 -9.98 -18.34 1.72
CA ALA A 354 -10.89 -17.20 1.67
C ALA A 354 -12.15 -17.53 0.86
N ARG A 355 -11.99 -18.21 -0.29
CA ARG A 355 -13.12 -18.71 -1.07
C ARG A 355 -13.97 -19.70 -0.30
N HIS A 356 -13.34 -20.67 0.38
CA HIS A 356 -14.06 -21.63 1.22
C HIS A 356 -14.98 -20.92 2.23
N VAL A 357 -14.42 -19.98 3.00
CA VAL A 357 -15.19 -19.28 4.03
C VAL A 357 -16.33 -18.45 3.44
N TYR A 358 -16.12 -17.74 2.33
CA TYR A 358 -17.21 -16.95 1.76
C TYR A 358 -18.26 -17.78 1.03
N GLU A 359 -17.82 -18.71 0.19
CA GLU A 359 -18.72 -19.43 -0.72
C GLU A 359 -19.50 -20.53 -0.03
N GLU A 360 -18.90 -21.19 0.97
CA GLU A 360 -19.47 -22.40 1.55
C GLU A 360 -19.97 -22.23 2.98
N LEU A 361 -19.43 -21.24 3.71
CA LEU A 361 -19.83 -20.96 5.10
C LEU A 361 -20.67 -19.70 5.21
N ALA A 362 -20.14 -18.55 4.77
CA ALA A 362 -20.82 -17.27 4.96
C ALA A 362 -22.04 -17.10 4.04
N TYR A 363 -21.94 -17.51 2.78
CA TYR A 363 -22.98 -17.30 1.76
C TYR A 363 -23.30 -18.55 0.91
N PRO A 364 -23.54 -19.74 1.52
CA PRO A 364 -23.79 -20.97 0.77
C PRO A 364 -24.97 -20.85 -0.20
N ASP A 365 -26.04 -20.15 0.17
CA ASP A 365 -27.22 -20.00 -0.69
C ASP A 365 -26.95 -19.19 -1.97
N ARG A 366 -25.98 -18.26 -1.91
CA ARG A 366 -25.58 -17.45 -3.06
C ARG A 366 -24.76 -18.25 -4.07
N PHE A 367 -23.85 -19.09 -3.57
CA PHE A 367 -22.82 -19.71 -4.42
C PHE A 367 -23.13 -21.17 -4.80
N ASN A 368 -23.84 -21.94 -3.97
CA ASN A 368 -24.10 -23.38 -4.24
C ASN A 368 -24.91 -23.66 -5.52
N ASN A 369 -25.73 -22.70 -5.98
CA ASN A 369 -26.64 -22.88 -7.13
C ASN A 369 -26.42 -21.84 -8.24
N SER A 370 -25.34 -21.06 -8.18
CA SER A 370 -25.00 -20.06 -9.18
C SER A 370 -23.70 -20.42 -9.92
N LYS A 371 -23.43 -19.72 -11.02
CA LYS A 371 -22.09 -19.72 -11.64
C LYS A 371 -21.21 -18.61 -11.05
N GLU A 372 -21.70 -17.91 -10.02
CA GLU A 372 -20.92 -16.88 -9.34
C GLU A 372 -19.83 -17.53 -8.51
N GLN A 373 -18.74 -16.81 -8.32
CA GLN A 373 -17.66 -17.17 -7.41
C GLN A 373 -17.06 -15.90 -6.84
N VAL A 374 -16.39 -16.03 -5.69
CA VAL A 374 -15.54 -14.96 -5.18
C VAL A 374 -14.21 -15.02 -5.94
N VAL A 375 -13.86 -13.90 -6.57
CA VAL A 375 -12.57 -13.72 -7.25
C VAL A 375 -11.59 -13.15 -6.24
N VAL A 376 -10.73 -14.00 -5.67
CA VAL A 376 -9.69 -13.55 -4.74
C VAL A 376 -8.51 -13.04 -5.55
N THR A 377 -8.08 -11.81 -5.26
CA THR A 377 -7.08 -11.12 -6.08
C THR A 377 -6.11 -10.30 -5.23
N PRO A 378 -4.85 -10.15 -5.65
CA PRO A 378 -3.92 -9.19 -5.07
C PRO A 378 -4.45 -7.76 -5.19
N GLY A 379 -4.19 -6.96 -4.16
CA GLY A 379 -4.48 -5.54 -4.11
C GLY A 379 -3.36 -4.77 -3.43
N LEU A 380 -3.38 -3.46 -3.64
CA LEU A 380 -2.37 -2.55 -3.08
C LEU A 380 -2.96 -1.78 -1.89
N GLY A 381 -2.28 -1.87 -0.75
CA GLY A 381 -2.50 -0.97 0.38
C GLY A 381 -1.95 0.42 0.06
N THR A 382 -2.81 1.44 0.01
CA THR A 382 -2.37 2.82 -0.19
C THR A 382 -1.90 3.49 1.11
N GLY A 383 -2.36 2.98 2.25
CA GLY A 383 -1.83 3.27 3.58
C GLY A 383 -0.65 2.36 3.93
N ASN A 384 -0.05 2.62 5.09
CA ASN A 384 0.96 1.74 5.68
C ASN A 384 0.40 1.19 6.99
N THR A 385 0.82 -0.01 7.31
CA THR A 385 0.49 -0.74 8.53
C THR A 385 1.78 -1.07 9.30
N ASP A 386 1.67 -1.75 10.44
CA ASP A 386 2.82 -2.22 11.21
C ASP A 386 3.63 -3.30 10.48
N THR A 387 3.12 -3.89 9.39
CA THR A 387 3.84 -4.89 8.56
C THR A 387 5.25 -4.47 8.15
N LYS A 388 5.57 -3.17 8.04
CA LYS A 388 6.94 -2.67 7.80
C LYS A 388 7.97 -3.17 8.80
N LEU A 389 7.55 -3.49 10.03
CA LEU A 389 8.40 -4.07 11.06
C LEU A 389 8.63 -5.57 10.83
N TYR A 390 7.72 -6.24 10.11
CA TYR A 390 7.66 -7.70 9.93
C TYR A 390 8.20 -8.18 8.58
N TRP A 391 8.62 -7.29 7.67
CA TRP A 391 9.14 -7.64 6.34
C TRP A 391 10.31 -8.63 6.34
N ASN A 392 11.08 -8.68 7.43
CA ASN A 392 12.21 -9.59 7.54
C ASN A 392 11.81 -11.00 8.04
N LEU A 393 10.60 -11.18 8.57
CA LEU A 393 10.13 -12.45 9.13
C LEU A 393 9.59 -13.42 8.07
N THR A 394 9.15 -12.92 6.91
CA THR A 394 8.60 -13.73 5.81
C THR A 394 8.54 -12.92 4.51
N ASP A 395 8.39 -13.58 3.36
CA ASP A 395 8.06 -12.94 2.08
C ASP A 395 6.53 -12.93 1.79
N HIS A 396 5.74 -13.54 2.69
CA HIS A 396 4.31 -13.75 2.55
C HIS A 396 3.55 -12.92 3.58
N ILE A 397 3.18 -11.71 3.20
CA ILE A 397 2.51 -10.74 4.06
C ILE A 397 1.18 -10.35 3.42
N TYR A 398 0.10 -10.73 4.10
CA TYR A 398 -1.27 -10.52 3.65
C TYR A 398 -1.96 -9.49 4.54
N ARG A 399 -2.32 -8.34 3.98
CA ARG A 399 -3.05 -7.27 4.68
C ARG A 399 -4.51 -7.40 4.31
N TYR A 400 -5.23 -8.17 5.10
CA TYR A 400 -6.58 -8.56 4.73
C TYR A 400 -7.39 -8.91 5.96
N ARG A 401 -8.57 -8.29 6.03
CA ARG A 401 -9.59 -8.62 7.01
C ARG A 401 -10.80 -9.16 6.27
N PRO A 402 -11.11 -10.47 6.42
CA PRO A 402 -12.33 -11.04 5.88
C PRO A 402 -13.56 -10.25 6.34
N GLY A 403 -14.54 -10.07 5.45
CA GLY A 403 -15.72 -9.27 5.76
C GLY A 403 -16.48 -8.82 4.54
N VAL A 404 -17.55 -8.06 4.79
CA VAL A 404 -18.49 -7.61 3.75
C VAL A 404 -18.33 -6.14 3.39
N LEU A 405 -17.56 -5.40 4.20
CA LEU A 405 -17.44 -3.96 4.10
C LEU A 405 -15.96 -3.55 4.19
N PRO A 406 -15.42 -2.88 3.16
CA PRO A 406 -14.11 -2.24 3.24
C PRO A 406 -14.05 -1.22 4.39
N SER A 407 -12.91 -1.10 5.05
CA SER A 407 -12.75 -0.26 6.26
C SER A 407 -13.08 1.21 6.01
N VAL A 408 -12.77 1.72 4.82
CA VAL A 408 -13.14 3.09 4.40
C VAL A 408 -14.65 3.32 4.39
N ASN A 409 -15.44 2.31 4.08
CA ASN A 409 -16.90 2.38 4.14
C ASN A 409 -17.42 2.22 5.58
N GLY A 410 -16.62 1.62 6.47
CA GLY A 410 -16.84 1.56 7.91
C GLY A 410 -16.44 2.84 8.67
N ASN A 411 -16.14 3.94 7.97
CA ASN A 411 -15.66 5.21 8.56
C ASN A 411 -14.38 5.10 9.39
N SER A 412 -13.44 4.20 9.05
CA SER A 412 -12.16 4.15 9.74
C SER A 412 -11.46 5.51 9.76
N HIS A 413 -10.94 5.90 10.94
CA HIS A 413 -10.35 7.23 11.23
C HIS A 413 -11.38 8.38 11.16
N GLY A 414 -12.67 8.06 11.23
CA GLY A 414 -13.79 9.00 11.09
C GLY A 414 -14.77 8.98 12.26
N ILE A 415 -15.81 9.81 12.15
CA ILE A 415 -16.91 9.83 13.12
C ILE A 415 -17.77 8.58 12.90
N ASN A 416 -18.16 7.91 13.98
CA ASN A 416 -18.96 6.68 13.96
C ASN A 416 -18.30 5.56 13.14
N GLU A 417 -17.01 5.31 13.39
CA GLU A 417 -16.34 4.10 12.91
C GLU A 417 -17.10 2.83 13.36
N TYR A 418 -17.32 1.91 12.43
CA TYR A 418 -18.06 0.68 12.67
C TYR A 418 -17.59 -0.48 11.79
N ILE A 419 -17.98 -1.69 12.19
CA ILE A 419 -17.85 -2.92 11.40
C ILE A 419 -19.20 -3.62 11.36
N GLU A 420 -19.55 -4.19 10.20
CA GLU A 420 -20.68 -5.12 10.11
C GLU A 420 -20.38 -6.37 10.92
N PHE A 421 -21.26 -6.72 11.86
CA PHE A 421 -20.93 -7.76 12.83
C PHE A 421 -20.73 -9.14 12.18
N ASP A 422 -21.37 -9.43 11.05
CA ASP A 422 -21.14 -10.66 10.31
C ASP A 422 -19.69 -10.75 9.78
N SER A 423 -19.04 -9.61 9.49
CA SER A 423 -17.61 -9.58 9.13
C SER A 423 -16.73 -10.05 10.28
N HIS A 424 -17.09 -9.76 11.52
CA HIS A 424 -16.35 -10.22 12.69
C HIS A 424 -16.40 -11.75 12.81
N LEU A 425 -17.57 -12.36 12.59
CA LEU A 425 -17.72 -13.82 12.61
C LEU A 425 -16.96 -14.47 11.44
N GLN A 426 -16.98 -13.85 10.26
CA GLN A 426 -16.21 -14.30 9.10
C GLN A 426 -14.70 -14.22 9.33
N CYS A 427 -14.20 -13.20 10.04
CA CYS A 427 -12.81 -13.12 10.46
C CYS A 427 -12.42 -14.31 11.34
N ILE A 428 -13.25 -14.63 12.35
CA ILE A 428 -13.00 -15.76 13.26
C ILE A 428 -12.94 -17.07 12.47
N ALA A 429 -13.93 -17.32 11.60
CA ALA A 429 -13.98 -18.53 10.78
C ALA A 429 -12.78 -18.63 9.83
N PHE A 430 -12.42 -17.54 9.16
CA PHE A 430 -11.25 -17.52 8.27
C PHE A 430 -9.94 -17.77 9.00
N ILE A 431 -9.70 -17.13 10.15
CA ILE A 431 -8.48 -17.36 10.92
C ILE A 431 -8.42 -18.83 11.37
N PHE A 432 -9.54 -19.39 11.83
CA PHE A 432 -9.60 -20.80 12.24
C PHE A 432 -9.32 -21.77 11.09
N GLU A 433 -9.92 -21.55 9.92
CA GLU A 433 -9.69 -22.37 8.72
C GLU A 433 -8.26 -22.19 8.18
N TYR A 434 -7.74 -20.96 8.15
CA TYR A 434 -6.39 -20.68 7.63
C TYR A 434 -5.30 -21.28 8.52
N ILE A 435 -5.47 -21.26 9.85
CA ILE A 435 -4.55 -21.96 10.75
C ILE A 435 -4.58 -23.46 10.46
N GLN A 436 -5.74 -24.06 10.23
CA GLN A 436 -5.82 -25.49 9.89
C GLN A 436 -5.16 -25.81 8.54
N SER A 437 -5.47 -25.05 7.49
CA SER A 437 -4.89 -25.24 6.16
C SER A 437 -3.37 -25.10 6.17
N THR A 438 -2.85 -24.11 6.88
CA THR A 438 -1.40 -23.94 7.01
C THR A 438 -0.74 -25.03 7.84
N ASP A 439 -1.42 -25.58 8.85
CA ASP A 439 -0.95 -26.71 9.68
C ASP A 439 -0.76 -28.04 8.90
N GLU A 440 -1.37 -28.13 7.72
CA GLU A 440 -1.29 -29.29 6.82
C GLU A 440 -0.11 -29.19 5.83
N VAL A 441 0.44 -27.98 5.64
CA VAL A 441 1.57 -27.74 4.74
C VAL A 441 2.88 -28.22 5.37
N GLN A 442 3.76 -28.81 4.57
CA GLN A 442 5.14 -29.11 4.98
C GLN A 442 6.05 -27.93 4.63
N ASP A 443 6.95 -27.59 5.56
CA ASP A 443 7.97 -26.53 5.40
C ASP A 443 9.05 -26.87 4.36
#